data_AF-A0A9N9KBP2-F1
#
_entry.id   AF-A0A9N9KBP2-F1
#
_cell.length_a   1.000
_cell.length_b   1.000
_cell.length_c   1.000
_cell.angle_alpha   90.00
_cell.angle_beta   90.00
_cell.angle_gamma   90.00
#
_symmetry.space_group_name_H-M   'P 1'
#
loop_
_entity.id
_entity.type
_entity.pdbx_description
1 polymer ?
#
loop_
_entity_poly.entity_id
_entity_poly.type
_entity_poly.pdbx_seq_one_letter_code
_entity_poly.pdbx_strand_id
1 'polypeptide(L)' 'QNERVDEYSARFKRLLAKVDPAKVLPEEYTTRMYISSLEEEIAMLVVLENTNILADVMKNATKVEAGRYYCYA' A
#
# COMPACT_ATOMS: atom_id res chain seq x y z
N GLN A 1 -4.02 -14.61 3.35
CA GLN A 1 -5.46 -14.23 3.36
C GLN A 1 -5.67 -13.27 2.20
N ASN A 2 -6.76 -13.44 1.44
CA ASN A 2 -7.07 -12.69 0.22
C ASN A 2 -7.71 -11.32 0.57
N GLU A 3 -7.07 -10.54 1.44
CA GLU A 3 -7.57 -9.21 1.84
C GLU A 3 -7.39 -8.23 0.68
N ARG A 4 -8.42 -7.44 0.39
CA ARG A 4 -8.37 -6.45 -0.69
C ARG A 4 -7.49 -5.25 -0.29
N VAL A 5 -6.80 -4.65 -1.26
CA VAL A 5 -5.91 -3.51 -1.03
C VAL A 5 -6.63 -2.33 -0.40
N ASP A 6 -7.91 -2.11 -0.71
CA ASP A 6 -8.73 -1.05 -0.12
C ASP A 6 -8.99 -1.27 1.38
N GLU A 7 -9.37 -2.49 1.77
CA GLU A 7 -9.56 -2.91 3.16
C GLU A 7 -8.25 -2.80 3.95
N TYR A 8 -7.17 -3.33 3.39
CA TYR A 8 -5.84 -3.24 3.97
C TYR A 8 -5.39 -1.77 4.15
N SER A 9 -5.58 -0.93 3.13
CA SER A 9 -5.24 0.50 3.17
C SER A 9 -5.98 1.24 4.28
N ALA A 10 -7.27 0.96 4.43
CA ALA A 10 -8.08 1.56 5.48
C ALA A 10 -7.60 1.13 6.88
N ARG A 11 -7.27 -0.16 7.06
CA ARG A 11 -6.70 -0.67 8.30
C ARG A 11 -5.34 -0.06 8.61
N PHE A 12 -4.46 0.03 7.61
CA PHE A 12 -3.13 0.62 7.75
C PHE A 12 -3.22 2.08 8.19
N LYS A 13 -4.08 2.90 7.56
CA LYS A 13 -4.27 4.31 7.95
C LYS A 13 -4.74 4.45 9.41
N ARG A 14 -5.68 3.60 9.84
CA ARG A 14 -6.17 3.58 11.23
C ARG A 14 -5.07 3.20 12.21
N LEU A 15 -4.22 2.24 11.85
CA LEU A 15 -3.09 1.82 12.68
C LEU A 15 -2.03 2.91 12.75
N LEU A 16 -1.66 3.50 11.61
CA LEU A 16 -0.68 4.58 11.54
C LEU A 16 -1.13 5.79 12.37
N ALA A 17 -2.42 6.16 12.31
CA ALA A 17 -2.96 7.23 13.14
C ALA A 17 -2.91 6.94 14.66
N LYS A 18 -2.89 5.67 15.05
CA LYS A 18 -2.74 5.25 16.46
C LYS A 18 -1.28 5.20 16.91
N VAL A 19 -0.39 4.73 16.03
CA VAL A 19 1.03 4.52 16.34
C VAL A 19 1.84 5.80 16.19
N ASP A 20 1.48 6.64 15.24
CA ASP A 20 2.12 7.93 14.96
C ASP A 20 1.08 9.07 14.87
N PRO A 21 0.41 9.41 16.00
CA PRO A 21 -0.60 10.46 16.02
C PRO A 21 0.00 11.85 15.70
N ALA A 22 1.28 12.05 16.01
CA ALA A 22 1.99 13.31 15.77
C ALA A 22 2.64 13.41 14.38
N LYS A 23 2.52 12.37 13.54
CA LYS A 23 3.10 12.29 12.18
C LYS A 23 4.60 12.58 12.16
N VAL A 24 5.33 12.00 13.13
CA VAL A 24 6.77 12.19 13.30
C VAL A 24 7.56 11.16 12.49
N LEU A 25 6.95 10.03 12.12
CA LEU A 25 7.62 9.03 11.31
C LEU A 25 7.91 9.59 9.91
N PRO A 26 9.13 9.38 9.38
CA PRO A 26 9.46 9.77 8.02
C PRO A 26 8.50 9.11 7.02
N GLU A 27 8.06 9.87 6.01
CA GLU A 27 7.10 9.37 5.02
C GLU A 27 7.65 8.11 4.33
N GLU A 28 8.91 8.11 3.92
CA GLU A 28 9.57 6.93 3.33
C GLU A 28 9.51 5.68 4.22
N TYR A 29 9.57 5.86 5.54
CA TYR A 29 9.48 4.75 6.49
C TYR A 29 8.07 4.17 6.48
N THR A 30 7.05 5.03 6.56
CA THR A 30 5.64 4.60 6.49
C THR A 30 5.28 3.99 5.14
N THR A 31 5.86 4.49 4.05
CA THR A 31 5.74 3.92 2.70
C THR A 31 6.34 2.52 2.64
N ARG A 32 7.56 2.32 3.15
CA ARG A 32 8.19 1.00 3.21
C ARG A 32 7.38 0.00 4.06
N MET A 33 6.87 0.42 5.21
CA MET A 33 6.00 -0.41 6.05
C MET A 33 4.72 -0.84 5.31
N TYR A 34 4.12 0.09 4.56
CA TYR A 34 2.92 -0.20 3.78
C TYR A 34 3.20 -1.24 2.70
N ILE A 35 4.26 -1.03 1.90
CA ILE A 35 4.65 -1.93 0.81
C ILE A 35 5.02 -3.32 1.33
N SER A 36 5.79 -3.40 2.42
CA SER A 36 6.26 -4.68 2.97
C SER A 36 5.15 -5.57 3.53
N SER A 37 3.96 -5.00 3.76
CA SER A 37 2.81 -5.71 4.29
C SER A 37 1.71 -5.93 3.25
N LEU A 38 1.95 -5.55 1.98
CA LEU A 38 1.12 -5.96 0.85
C LEU A 38 1.37 -7.42 0.49
N GLU A 39 0.45 -8.00 -0.29
CA GLU A 39 0.70 -9.27 -0.94
C GLU A 39 1.93 -9.17 -1.87
N GLU A 40 2.79 -10.19 -1.85
CA GLU A 40 4.13 -10.18 -2.47
C GLU A 40 4.12 -9.70 -3.93
N GLU A 41 3.25 -10.27 -4.75
CA GLU A 41 3.10 -9.90 -6.16
C GLU A 41 2.63 -8.45 -6.36
N ILE A 42 1.71 -7.95 -5.53
CA ILE A 42 1.29 -6.54 -5.57
C ILE A 42 2.46 -5.65 -5.15
N ALA A 43 3.16 -6.01 -4.08
CA ALA A 43 4.31 -5.27 -3.56
C ALA A 43 5.40 -5.13 -4.63
N MET A 44 5.74 -6.20 -5.35
CA MET A 44 6.72 -6.17 -6.44
C MET A 44 6.33 -5.18 -7.53
N LEU A 45 5.09 -5.21 -7.99
CA LEU A 45 4.61 -4.34 -9.06
C LEU A 45 4.54 -2.87 -8.63
N VAL A 46 4.17 -2.61 -7.37
CA VAL A 46 4.13 -1.26 -6.82
C VAL A 46 5.52 -0.65 -6.67
N VAL A 47 6.54 -1.45 -6.31
CA VAL A 47 7.93 -0.98 -6.18
C VAL A 47 8.51 -0.55 -7.53
N LEU A 48 8.10 -1.16 -8.64
CA LEU A 48 8.57 -0.79 -9.99
C LEU A 48 8.18 0.63 -10.40
N GLU A 49 7.08 1.18 -9.86
CA GLU A 49 6.64 2.54 -10.18
C GLU A 49 7.44 3.64 -9.43
N ASN A 50 8.37 3.26 -8.53
CA ASN A 50 9.35 4.13 -7.86
C ASN A 50 8.76 5.40 -7.21
N THR A 51 7.60 5.26 -6.56
CA THR A 51 6.95 6.34 -5.80
C THR A 51 7.26 6.24 -4.31
N ASN A 52 7.78 7.31 -3.70
CA ASN A 52 8.08 7.35 -2.26
C ASN A 52 6.96 8.00 -1.41
N ILE A 53 5.93 8.53 -2.06
CA ILE A 53 4.77 9.16 -1.43
C ILE A 53 3.74 8.10 -1.09
N LEU A 54 3.35 8.01 0.18
CA LEU A 54 2.48 6.93 0.68
C LEU A 54 1.12 6.90 -0.06
N ALA A 55 0.56 8.06 -0.34
CA ALA A 55 -0.73 8.19 -1.02
C ALA A 55 -0.69 7.65 -2.45
N ASP A 56 0.40 7.93 -3.18
CA ASP A 56 0.58 7.45 -4.55
C ASP A 56 0.80 5.94 -4.56
N VAL A 57 1.60 5.42 -3.62
CA VAL A 57 1.80 3.98 -3.42
C VAL A 57 0.48 3.24 -3.16
N MET A 58 -0.40 3.79 -2.31
CA MET A 58 -1.73 3.21 -2.06
C MET A 58 -2.61 3.20 -3.33
N LYS A 59 -2.58 4.28 -4.10
CA LYS A 59 -3.32 4.40 -5.36
C LYS A 59 -2.81 3.39 -6.39
N ASN A 60 -1.49 3.23 -6.49
CA ASN A 60 -0.85 2.30 -7.41
C ASN A 60 -1.12 0.85 -7.01
N ALA A 61 -1.05 0.52 -5.71
CA ALA A 61 -1.46 -0.79 -5.20
C ALA A 61 -2.91 -1.14 -5.59
N THR A 62 -3.82 -0.17 -5.50
CA THR A 62 -5.23 -0.35 -5.90
C THR A 62 -5.36 -0.61 -7.41
N LYS A 63 -4.59 0.11 -8.24
CA LYS A 63 -4.57 -0.13 -9.69
C LYS A 63 -3.99 -1.49 -10.05
N VAL A 64 -2.90 -1.90 -9.40
CA VAL A 64 -2.26 -3.21 -9.60
C VAL A 64 -3.23 -4.33 -9.23
N GLU A 65 -3.90 -4.21 -8.08
CA GLU A 65 -4.94 -5.16 -7.68
C GLU A 65 -6.07 -5.21 -8.71
N ALA A 66 -6.57 -4.06 -9.17
CA ALA A 66 -7.60 -4.02 -10.21
C ALA A 66 -7.12 -4.66 -11.53
N GLY A 67 -5.87 -4.40 -11.94
CA GLY A 67 -5.26 -4.94 -13.14
C GLY A 67 -5.17 -6.47 -13.15
N ARG A 68 -5.00 -7.09 -11.97
CA ARG A 68 -5.07 -8.56 -11.85
C ARG A 68 -6.40 -9.13 -12.31
N TYR A 69 -7.51 -8.43 -12.07
CA TYR A 69 -8.83 -8.88 -12.50
C TYR A 69 -9.08 -8.67 -14.00
N TYR A 70 -8.33 -7.78 -14.66
CA TYR A 70 -8.46 -7.55 -16.10
C TYR A 70 -7.63 -8.51 -16.96
N CYS A 71 -6.52 -9.07 -16.45
CA CYS A 71 -5.74 -10.07 -17.20
C CYS A 71 -6.42 -11.44 -17.32
N TYR A 72 -7.51 -11.69 -16.58
CA TYR A 72 -8.28 -12.93 -16.63
C TYR A 72 -9.68 -12.78 -17.29
N ALA A 73 -9.96 -11.63 -17.92
CA ALA A 73 -11.19 -11.37 -18.68
C ALA A 73 -10.94 -11.50 -20.18
#